data_AF-A0A952CDD3-F1
#
_entry.id   AF-A0A952CDD3-F1
#
_cell.length_a   1.000
_cell.length_b   1.000
_cell.length_c   1.000
_cell.angle_alpha   90.00
_cell.angle_beta   90.00
_cell.angle_gamma   90.00
#
_symmetry.space_group_name_H-M   'P 1'
#
loop_
_entity.id
_entity.type
_entity.pdbx_description
1 polymer ?
#
loop_
_entity_poly.entity_id
_entity_poly.type
_entity_poly.pdbx_seq_one_letter_code
_entity_poly.pdbx_strand_id
1 'polypeptide(L)'
;MADEFKSYTEIKNQTEAWRQAFEQVTARAGEIRSFWKEANPDQVLFTGCTSPYYAGMSAAVGLQQQLGVPVRAVPCNELIQFPDAYLTRDANPVMIVLSRSGRTTEALWAVEQFNARFPGRTILLSPREKTPLS
;
A
#
# COMPACT_ATOMS: atom_id res chain seq x y z
N MET A 1 16.46 4.83 -36.11
CA MET A 1 16.34 3.99 -34.90
C MET A 1 14.87 4.05 -34.51
N ALA A 2 14.22 2.90 -34.38
CA ALA A 2 12.80 2.85 -34.05
C ALA A 2 12.56 3.53 -32.70
N ASP A 3 11.50 4.34 -32.60
CA ASP A 3 11.04 4.89 -31.33
C ASP A 3 10.81 3.75 -30.35
N GLU A 4 11.66 3.67 -29.34
CA GLU A 4 11.58 2.65 -28.31
C GLU A 4 10.30 2.92 -27.49
N PHE A 5 9.36 1.98 -27.47
CA PHE A 5 8.10 2.14 -26.74
C PHE A 5 8.38 2.38 -25.26
N LYS A 6 7.72 3.37 -24.64
CA LYS A 6 7.86 3.68 -23.20
C LYS A 6 7.71 2.43 -22.31
N SER A 7 6.75 1.56 -22.64
CA SER A 7 6.53 0.32 -21.90
C SER A 7 7.69 -0.68 -22.03
N TYR A 8 8.42 -0.70 -23.15
CA TYR A 8 9.60 -1.54 -23.31
C TYR A 8 10.73 -1.07 -22.37
N THR A 9 10.99 0.24 -22.32
CA THR A 9 11.95 0.83 -21.40
C THR A 9 11.55 0.59 -19.93
N GLU A 10 10.27 0.75 -19.58
CA GLU A 10 9.75 0.47 -18.23
C GLU A 10 9.97 -0.99 -17.81
N ILE A 11 9.76 -1.95 -18.72
CA ILE A 11 9.97 -3.38 -18.46
C ILE A 11 11.47 -3.69 -18.29
N LYS A 12 12.33 -3.14 -19.15
CA LYS A 12 13.78 -3.39 -19.10
C LYS A 12 14.43 -2.83 -17.84
N ASN A 13 13.88 -1.76 -17.28
CA ASN A 13 14.43 -1.09 -16.10
C ASN A 13 13.91 -1.65 -14.76
N GLN A 14 13.13 -2.73 -14.76
CA GLN A 14 12.56 -3.30 -13.51
C GLN A 14 13.62 -3.72 -12.49
N THR A 15 14.73 -4.31 -12.92
CA THR A 15 15.83 -4.71 -12.02
C THR A 15 16.39 -3.51 -11.25
N GLU A 16 16.59 -2.40 -11.94
CA GLU A 16 17.10 -1.16 -11.35
C GLU A 16 16.06 -0.53 -10.43
N ALA A 17 14.78 -0.53 -10.83
CA ALA A 17 13.68 -0.07 -9.98
C ALA A 17 13.58 -0.89 -8.68
N TRP A 18 13.80 -2.20 -8.72
CA TRP A 18 13.80 -3.05 -7.53
C TRP A 18 14.97 -2.75 -6.59
N ARG A 19 16.17 -2.55 -7.15
CA ARG A 19 17.36 -2.15 -6.37
C ARG A 19 17.08 -0.84 -5.62
N GLN A 20 16.58 0.18 -6.33
CA GLN A 20 16.23 1.47 -5.73
C GLN A 20 15.15 1.34 -4.66
N ALA A 21 14.09 0.55 -4.91
CA ALA A 21 13.04 0.31 -3.92
C ALA A 21 13.59 -0.37 -2.65
N PHE A 22 14.49 -1.36 -2.81
CA PHE A 22 15.13 -2.04 -1.68
C PHE A 22 16.01 -1.10 -0.86
N GLU A 23 16.79 -0.23 -1.51
CA GLU A 23 17.61 0.78 -0.85
C GLU A 23 16.76 1.77 -0.04
N GLN A 24 15.65 2.26 -0.62
CA GLN A 24 14.75 3.18 0.08
C GLN A 24 14.09 2.53 1.31
N VAL A 25 13.62 1.29 1.19
CA VAL A 25 13.03 0.56 2.33
C VAL A 25 14.08 0.29 3.40
N THR A 26 15.29 -0.08 3.01
CA THR A 26 16.40 -0.35 3.95
C THR A 26 16.81 0.93 4.69
N ALA A 27 16.91 2.05 3.99
CA ALA A 27 17.23 3.34 4.59
C ALA A 27 16.18 3.80 5.61
N ARG A 28 14.90 3.47 5.39
CA ARG A 28 13.78 3.79 6.29
C ARG A 28 13.42 2.66 7.25
N ALA A 29 14.22 1.60 7.32
CA ALA A 29 13.87 0.41 8.10
C ALA A 29 13.69 0.71 9.61
N GLY A 30 14.42 1.69 10.14
CA GLY A 30 14.24 2.17 11.51
C GLY A 30 12.85 2.78 11.74
N GLU A 31 12.45 3.71 10.88
CA GLU A 31 11.14 4.38 10.93
C GLU A 31 10.00 3.37 10.77
N ILE A 32 10.12 2.44 9.82
CA ILE A 32 9.11 1.39 9.59
C ILE A 32 8.97 0.50 10.82
N ARG A 33 10.08 0.11 11.46
CA ARG A 33 10.04 -0.70 12.69
C ARG A 33 9.42 0.06 13.87
N SER A 34 9.77 1.33 14.04
CA SER A 34 9.19 2.17 15.10
C SER A 34 7.68 2.33 14.89
N PHE A 35 7.26 2.68 13.67
CA PHE A 35 5.85 2.75 13.29
C PHE A 35 5.13 1.44 13.60
N TRP A 36 5.68 0.31 13.18
CA TRP A 36 5.06 -1.00 13.40
C TRP A 36 4.89 -1.32 14.88
N LYS A 37 5.90 -1.03 15.69
CA LYS A 37 5.88 -1.24 17.14
C LYS A 37 4.86 -0.34 17.84
N GLU A 38 4.78 0.92 17.46
CA GLU A 38 3.81 1.89 18.00
C GLU A 38 2.39 1.55 17.57
N ALA A 39 2.22 1.14 16.31
CA ALA A 39 0.93 0.75 15.77
C ALA A 39 0.40 -0.54 16.44
N ASN A 40 1.28 -1.52 16.65
CA ASN A 40 0.97 -2.86 17.17
C ASN A 40 -0.32 -3.45 16.54
N PRO A 41 -0.40 -3.53 15.20
CA PRO A 41 -1.65 -3.78 14.51
C PRO A 41 -2.20 -5.17 14.78
N ASP A 42 -3.53 -5.28 14.82
CA ASP A 42 -4.23 -6.58 14.87
C ASP A 42 -4.50 -7.14 13.47
N GLN A 43 -4.36 -6.32 12.43
CA GLN A 43 -4.52 -6.71 11.04
C GLN A 43 -3.83 -5.72 10.09
N VAL A 44 -3.53 -6.18 8.87
CA VAL A 44 -3.01 -5.34 7.79
C VAL A 44 -3.91 -5.43 6.56
N LEU A 45 -4.23 -4.26 6.00
CA LEU A 45 -4.99 -4.14 4.77
C LEU A 45 -4.12 -3.53 3.67
N PHE A 46 -3.87 -4.30 2.62
CA PHE A 46 -3.40 -3.73 1.37
C PHE A 46 -4.58 -3.16 0.59
N THR A 47 -4.43 -1.97 0.01
CA THR A 47 -5.43 -1.43 -0.92
C THR A 47 -4.80 -0.76 -2.12
N GLY A 48 -5.52 -0.73 -3.24
CA GLY A 48 -5.07 -0.14 -4.49
C GLY A 48 -6.15 -0.26 -5.57
N CYS A 49 -6.01 0.52 -6.65
CA CYS A 49 -6.97 0.53 -7.77
C CYS A 49 -6.43 -0.26 -8.97
N THR A 50 -7.02 -1.42 -9.28
CA THR A 50 -6.64 -2.30 -10.41
C THR A 50 -5.29 -3.00 -10.22
N SER A 51 -4.24 -2.69 -11.00
CA SER A 51 -2.97 -3.42 -10.94
C SER A 51 -2.24 -3.36 -9.59
N PRO A 52 -2.27 -2.26 -8.82
CA PRO A 52 -1.73 -2.22 -7.47
C PRO A 52 -2.48 -3.13 -6.49
N TYR A 53 -3.78 -3.43 -6.72
CA TYR A 53 -4.50 -4.40 -5.91
C TYR A 53 -3.91 -5.82 -6.05
N TYR A 54 -3.56 -6.24 -7.26
CA TYR A 54 -2.91 -7.54 -7.48
C TYR A 54 -1.54 -7.62 -6.81
N ALA A 55 -0.76 -6.54 -6.82
CA ALA A 55 0.49 -6.48 -6.05
C ALA A 55 0.23 -6.62 -4.54
N GLY A 56 -0.84 -5.99 -4.02
CA GLY A 56 -1.28 -6.14 -2.65
C GLY A 56 -1.68 -7.57 -2.29
N MET A 57 -2.37 -8.27 -3.19
CA MET A 57 -2.71 -9.69 -2.97
C MET A 57 -1.46 -10.56 -2.83
N SER A 58 -0.49 -10.39 -3.73
CA SER A 58 0.79 -11.12 -3.65
C SER A 58 1.56 -10.80 -2.37
N ALA A 59 1.61 -9.53 -1.97
CA ALA A 59 2.27 -9.11 -0.73
C ALA A 59 1.56 -9.68 0.51
N ALA A 60 0.22 -9.69 0.51
CA ALA A 60 -0.57 -10.22 1.60
C ALA A 60 -0.27 -11.70 1.87
N VAL A 61 -0.19 -12.52 0.82
CA VAL A 61 0.13 -13.96 0.94
C VAL A 61 1.50 -14.15 1.59
N GLY A 62 2.52 -13.41 1.16
CA GLY A 62 3.87 -13.54 1.71
C GLY A 62 3.98 -13.05 3.17
N LEU A 63 3.35 -11.91 3.47
CA LEU A 63 3.45 -11.30 4.80
C LEU A 63 2.55 -11.96 5.85
N GLN A 64 1.45 -12.60 5.43
CA GLN A 64 0.56 -13.34 6.34
C GLN A 64 1.32 -14.36 7.18
N GLN A 65 2.28 -15.06 6.58
CA GLN A 65 3.11 -16.06 7.28
C GLN A 65 4.11 -15.43 8.26
N GLN A 66 4.56 -14.20 7.98
CA GLN A 66 5.63 -13.55 8.74
C GLN A 66 5.12 -12.71 9.90
N LEU A 67 3.96 -12.05 9.74
CA LEU A 67 3.48 -11.05 10.68
C LEU A 67 2.61 -11.62 11.80
N GLY A 68 2.10 -12.85 11.66
CA GLY A 68 1.27 -13.51 12.68
C GLY A 68 -0.09 -12.85 12.93
N VAL A 69 -0.45 -11.83 12.15
CA VAL A 69 -1.75 -11.15 12.17
C VAL A 69 -2.42 -11.31 10.81
N PRO A 70 -3.76 -11.24 10.70
CA PRO A 70 -4.45 -11.23 9.41
C PRO A 70 -3.91 -10.16 8.46
N VAL A 71 -3.53 -10.57 7.25
CA VAL A 71 -3.09 -9.69 6.16
C VAL A 71 -3.94 -10.00 4.93
N ARG A 72 -4.62 -8.99 4.38
CA ARG A 72 -5.42 -9.16 3.16
C ARG A 72 -5.33 -7.94 2.26
N ALA A 73 -5.61 -8.15 0.99
CA ALA A 73 -5.83 -7.06 0.05
C ALA A 73 -7.33 -6.80 -0.11
N VAL A 74 -7.71 -5.52 -0.13
CA VAL A 74 -9.10 -5.08 -0.35
C VAL A 74 -9.10 -4.00 -1.42
N PRO A 75 -9.93 -4.13 -2.48
CA PRO A 75 -10.08 -3.09 -3.49
C PRO A 75 -10.56 -1.77 -2.89
N CYS A 76 -10.12 -0.62 -3.43
CA CYS A 76 -10.52 0.69 -2.89
C CYS A 76 -12.04 0.89 -2.92
N ASN A 77 -12.72 0.46 -4.00
CA ASN A 77 -14.18 0.59 -4.13
C ASN A 77 -14.93 -0.23 -3.07
N GLU A 78 -14.43 -1.40 -2.68
CA GLU A 78 -15.05 -2.22 -1.64
C GLU A 78 -14.82 -1.64 -0.25
N LEU A 79 -13.63 -1.09 0.03
CA LEU A 79 -13.38 -0.38 1.28
C LEU A 79 -14.30 0.83 1.44
N ILE A 80 -14.58 1.56 0.35
CA ILE A 80 -15.49 2.71 0.38
C ILE A 80 -16.94 2.26 0.61
N GLN A 81 -17.39 1.23 -0.11
CA GLN A 81 -18.79 0.81 -0.08
C GLN A 81 -19.14 -0.02 1.16
N PHE A 82 -18.22 -0.86 1.61
CA PHE A 82 -18.45 -1.84 2.68
C PHE A 82 -17.30 -1.83 3.71
N PRO A 83 -16.95 -0.68 4.30
CA PRO A 83 -15.82 -0.59 5.21
C PRO A 83 -15.97 -1.55 6.40
N ASP A 84 -17.20 -1.71 6.92
CA ASP A 84 -17.48 -2.54 8.09
C ASP A 84 -17.42 -4.06 7.80
N ALA A 85 -17.40 -4.47 6.53
CA ALA A 85 -17.13 -5.86 6.14
C ALA A 85 -15.65 -6.25 6.37
N TYR A 86 -14.78 -5.24 6.41
CA TYR A 86 -13.35 -5.40 6.61
C TYR A 86 -12.93 -4.89 7.99
N LEU A 87 -13.44 -3.74 8.44
CA LEU A 87 -12.97 -3.03 9.61
C LEU A 87 -14.03 -3.09 10.71
N THR A 88 -13.82 -3.97 11.69
CA THR A 88 -14.65 -4.00 12.89
C THR A 88 -14.43 -2.73 13.71
N ARG A 89 -15.39 -2.41 14.61
CA ARG A 89 -15.32 -1.19 15.43
C ARG A 89 -14.12 -1.15 16.36
N ASP A 90 -13.71 -2.29 16.88
CA ASP A 90 -12.59 -2.43 17.82
C ASP A 90 -11.27 -2.81 17.12
N ALA A 91 -11.23 -2.75 15.78
CA ALA A 91 -10.04 -3.09 15.02
C ALA A 91 -8.89 -2.11 15.30
N ASN A 92 -7.66 -2.63 15.25
CA ASN A 92 -6.43 -1.85 15.25
C ASN A 92 -5.64 -2.08 13.93
N PRO A 93 -6.18 -1.66 12.78
CA PRO A 93 -5.60 -1.97 11.48
C PRO A 93 -4.40 -1.08 11.16
N VAL A 94 -3.53 -1.58 10.30
CA VAL A 94 -2.64 -0.74 9.46
C VAL A 94 -3.05 -0.92 8.00
N MET A 95 -3.21 0.20 7.28
CA MET A 95 -3.49 0.19 5.85
C MET A 95 -2.24 0.52 5.05
N ILE A 96 -1.93 -0.31 4.05
CA ILE A 96 -0.86 -0.10 3.09
C ILE A 96 -1.48 0.19 1.74
N VAL A 97 -1.31 1.42 1.26
CA VAL A 97 -1.90 1.92 0.02
C VAL A 97 -0.88 1.81 -1.10
N LEU A 98 -1.20 1.05 -2.13
CA LEU A 98 -0.40 0.91 -3.34
C LEU A 98 -0.99 1.81 -4.43
N SER A 99 -0.25 2.84 -4.85
CA SER A 99 -0.71 3.76 -5.89
C SER A 99 0.43 4.26 -6.76
N ARG A 100 0.26 4.20 -8.10
CA ARG A 100 1.26 4.72 -9.05
C ARG A 100 1.19 6.24 -9.21
N SER A 101 -0.03 6.78 -9.23
CA SER A 101 -0.27 8.22 -9.46
C SER A 101 -0.50 8.98 -8.16
N GLY A 102 -0.96 8.29 -7.10
CA GLY A 102 -1.42 8.89 -5.86
C GLY A 102 -2.62 9.83 -6.02
N ARG A 103 -3.41 9.66 -7.10
CA ARG A 103 -4.43 10.64 -7.52
C ARG A 103 -5.79 10.04 -7.86
N THR A 104 -5.93 8.72 -7.87
CA THR A 104 -7.22 8.09 -8.17
C THR A 104 -8.22 8.47 -7.09
N THR A 105 -9.37 8.98 -7.49
CA THR A 105 -10.42 9.46 -6.58
C THR A 105 -10.81 8.38 -5.56
N GLU A 106 -10.89 7.13 -5.99
CA GLU A 106 -11.20 5.99 -5.13
C GLU A 106 -10.12 5.73 -4.09
N ALA A 107 -8.83 5.90 -4.43
CA ALA A 107 -7.78 5.75 -3.44
C ALA A 107 -7.80 6.90 -2.43
N LEU A 108 -8.09 8.13 -2.88
CA LEU A 108 -8.21 9.29 -1.99
C LEU A 108 -9.37 9.10 -1.00
N TRP A 109 -10.54 8.70 -1.47
CA TRP A 109 -11.70 8.45 -0.61
C TRP A 109 -11.49 7.29 0.35
N ALA A 110 -10.89 6.18 -0.10
CA ALA A 110 -10.58 5.06 0.78
C ALA A 110 -9.62 5.48 1.91
N VAL A 111 -8.60 6.28 1.59
CA VAL A 111 -7.63 6.79 2.56
C VAL A 111 -8.24 7.80 3.52
N GLU A 112 -9.05 8.73 3.02
CA GLU A 112 -9.75 9.71 3.83
C GLU A 112 -10.68 9.02 4.85
N GLN A 113 -11.52 8.09 4.40
CA GLN A 113 -12.43 7.35 5.26
C GLN A 113 -11.70 6.48 6.29
N PHE A 114 -10.60 5.83 5.89
CA PHE A 114 -9.79 5.05 6.81
C PHE A 114 -9.12 5.92 7.86
N ASN A 115 -8.49 7.03 7.47
CA ASN A 115 -7.81 7.95 8.39
C ASN A 115 -8.77 8.63 9.36
N ALA A 116 -10.02 8.89 8.95
CA ALA A 116 -11.06 9.40 9.84
C ALA A 116 -11.41 8.42 10.98
N ARG A 117 -11.23 7.12 10.75
CA ARG A 117 -11.48 6.05 11.75
C ARG A 117 -10.21 5.66 12.51
N PHE A 118 -9.06 5.62 11.82
CA PHE A 118 -7.79 5.11 12.29
C PHE A 118 -6.65 6.09 11.97
N PRO A 119 -6.59 7.24 12.66
CA PRO A 119 -5.62 8.29 12.36
C PRO A 119 -4.19 7.79 12.56
N GLY A 120 -3.31 8.13 11.62
CA GLY A 120 -1.89 7.76 11.67
C GLY A 120 -1.61 6.28 11.41
N ARG A 121 -2.57 5.53 10.85
CA ARG A 121 -2.42 4.08 10.57
C ARG A 121 -2.22 3.73 9.10
N THR A 122 -1.81 4.70 8.28
CA THR A 122 -1.67 4.54 6.83
C THR A 122 -0.22 4.63 6.39
N ILE A 123 0.22 3.68 5.56
CA ILE A 123 1.49 3.71 4.83
C ILE A 123 1.18 3.83 3.34
N LEU A 124 1.76 4.82 2.67
CA LEU A 124 1.70 4.95 1.21
C LEU A 124 2.94 4.31 0.56
N LEU A 125 2.71 3.39 -0.38
CA LEU A 125 3.72 2.86 -1.30
C LEU A 125 3.45 3.41 -2.69
N SER A 126 4.30 4.35 -3.13
CA SER A 126 4.17 5.07 -4.39
C SER A 126 5.54 5.31 -5.02
N PRO A 127 5.68 5.20 -6.35
CA PRO A 127 6.92 5.58 -7.05
C PRO A 127 7.10 7.10 -7.16
N ARG A 128 6.13 7.90 -6.69
CA ARG A 128 6.16 9.36 -6.67
C ARG A 128 6.17 9.87 -5.24
N GLU A 129 7.11 10.75 -4.92
CA GLU A 129 7.28 11.30 -3.57
C GLU A 129 6.19 12.29 -3.16
N LYS A 130 5.72 13.13 -4.10
CA LYS A 130 4.69 14.16 -3.82
C LYS A 130 3.41 13.84 -4.57
N THR A 131 2.40 13.39 -3.85
CA THR A 131 1.07 13.09 -4.39
C THR A 131 -0.01 13.57 -3.43
N PRO A 132 -1.27 13.72 -3.86
CA PRO A 132 -2.36 13.98 -2.92
C PRO A 132 -2.53 12.95 -1.79
N LEU A 133 -1.91 11.77 -1.88
CA LEU A 133 -1.90 10.76 -0.82
C LEU A 133 -0.71 10.85 0.15
N SER A 134 0.32 11.65 -0.16
CA SER A 134 1.55 11.77 0.64
C SER A 134 1.46 12.85 1.70
#